data_AF-A0A1S8LL12-F1
#
_entry.id   AF-A0A1S8LL12-F1
#
_cell.length_a   1.000
_cell.length_b   1.000
_cell.length_c   1.000
_cell.angle_alpha   90.00
_cell.angle_beta   90.00
_cell.angle_gamma   90.00
#
_symmetry.space_group_name_H-M   'P 1'
#
loop_
_entity.id
_entity.type
_entity.pdbx_description
1 polymer ?
#
loop_
_entity_poly.entity_id
_entity_poly.type
_entity_poly.pdbx_seq_one_letter_code
_entity_poly.pdbx_strand_id
1 'polypeptide(L)'
;MKKLKVIFWIVIIFGGLGLSLCFGFKSIFNSFNYELRERGLVAALPELIGMIALLIPIIVILRVIVLPILRSNSLSANGIKNIGFIKNVVQTGSTMNNQPGVKIQLEVIEENGERFLGEVETFVQLTELSFLKDGYPIPIMYNPEKKTRIMVDPNPDLEKLQDKIDYYSAKNDPTGLTYEERREIRRNGKTATALIEELKPMNNSMGKTELQVSVSFKSYDGSDIKATRTMLCNKELMEKLQIGGLVELTYIPGKEEKFAFKTSVNISNM
;
A
#
# COMPACT_ATOMS: atom_id res chain seq x y z
N MET A 1 7.12 -18.10 -18.65
CA MET A 1 6.40 -19.05 -19.53
C MET A 1 4.94 -19.34 -19.13
N LYS A 2 4.58 -19.50 -17.83
CA LYS A 2 3.18 -19.77 -17.42
C LYS A 2 2.20 -18.62 -17.72
N LYS A 3 2.58 -17.35 -17.51
CA LYS A 3 1.71 -16.17 -17.76
C LYS A 3 1.35 -15.99 -19.24
N LEU A 4 2.24 -16.35 -20.17
CA LEU A 4 2.02 -16.20 -21.61
C LEU A 4 0.99 -17.21 -22.16
N LYS A 5 0.98 -18.44 -21.63
CA LYS A 5 -0.01 -19.47 -21.98
C LYS A 5 -1.44 -19.10 -21.52
N VAL A 6 -1.56 -18.42 -20.37
CA VAL A 6 -2.85 -17.95 -19.85
C VAL A 6 -3.41 -16.82 -20.69
N ILE A 7 -2.57 -15.85 -21.09
CA ILE A 7 -2.99 -14.76 -22.00
C ILE A 7 -3.41 -15.30 -23.36
N PHE A 8 -2.68 -16.28 -23.91
CA PHE A 8 -3.02 -16.93 -25.19
C PHE A 8 -4.38 -17.64 -25.16
N TRP A 9 -4.68 -18.37 -24.08
CA TRP A 9 -5.98 -19.03 -23.90
C TRP A 9 -7.13 -18.05 -23.69
N ILE A 10 -6.90 -16.94 -22.98
CA ILE A 10 -7.89 -15.87 -22.79
C ILE A 10 -8.22 -15.21 -24.14
N VAL A 11 -7.22 -14.91 -24.97
CA VAL A 11 -7.44 -14.31 -26.31
C VAL A 11 -8.21 -15.25 -27.24
N ILE A 12 -7.95 -16.56 -27.19
CA ILE A 12 -8.69 -17.55 -28.00
C ILE A 12 -10.14 -17.70 -27.53
N ILE A 13 -10.37 -17.77 -26.22
CA ILE A 13 -11.72 -17.88 -25.66
C ILE A 13 -12.53 -16.62 -25.96
N PHE A 14 -11.96 -15.43 -25.73
CA PHE A 14 -12.65 -14.17 -26.02
C PHE A 14 -12.79 -13.91 -27.53
N GLY A 15 -11.84 -14.33 -28.36
CA GLY A 15 -11.92 -14.24 -29.81
C GLY A 15 -13.01 -15.14 -30.41
N GLY A 16 -13.11 -16.39 -29.94
CA GLY A 16 -14.15 -17.33 -30.36
C GLY A 16 -15.55 -16.93 -29.88
N LEU A 17 -15.68 -16.52 -28.62
CA LEU A 17 -16.94 -15.99 -28.07
C LEU A 17 -17.36 -14.69 -28.76
N GLY A 18 -16.41 -13.79 -29.05
CA GLY A 18 -16.67 -12.54 -29.76
C GLY A 18 -17.20 -12.76 -31.17
N LEU A 19 -16.65 -13.72 -31.92
CA LEU A 19 -17.14 -14.07 -33.25
C LEU A 19 -18.55 -14.65 -33.20
N SER A 20 -18.84 -15.57 -32.27
CA SER A 20 -20.18 -16.14 -32.10
C SER A 20 -21.22 -15.08 -31.71
N LEU A 21 -20.86 -14.14 -30.83
CA LEU A 21 -21.72 -13.02 -30.44
C LEU A 21 -21.98 -12.06 -31.61
N CYS A 22 -20.97 -11.76 -32.43
CA CYS A 22 -21.13 -10.93 -33.62
C CYS A 22 -22.05 -11.58 -34.67
N PHE A 23 -21.96 -12.90 -34.88
CA PHE A 23 -22.88 -13.63 -35.77
C PHE A 23 -24.32 -13.63 -35.24
N GLY A 24 -24.51 -13.89 -33.94
CA GLY A 24 -25.82 -13.84 -33.30
C GLY A 24 -26.44 -12.44 -33.37
N PHE A 25 -25.66 -11.40 -33.07
CA PHE A 25 -26.10 -10.01 -33.17
C PHE A 25 -26.46 -9.62 -34.60
N LYS A 26 -25.64 -10.01 -35.59
CA LYS A 26 -25.92 -9.73 -37.01
C LYS A 26 -27.19 -10.43 -37.50
N SER A 27 -27.46 -11.65 -37.03
CA SER A 27 -28.69 -12.38 -37.36
C SER A 27 -29.93 -11.69 -36.80
N ILE A 28 -29.91 -11.34 -35.51
CA ILE A 28 -31.00 -10.63 -34.83
C ILE A 28 -31.21 -9.23 -35.44
N PHE A 29 -30.13 -8.52 -35.76
CA PHE A 29 -30.20 -7.20 -36.40
C PHE A 29 -30.79 -7.26 -37.81
N ASN A 30 -30.50 -8.31 -38.58
CA ASN A 30 -31.11 -8.51 -39.89
C ASN A 30 -32.62 -8.86 -39.78
N SER A 31 -33.00 -9.69 -38.80
CA SER A 31 -34.41 -10.02 -38.49
C SER A 31 -35.19 -8.76 -38.11
N PHE A 32 -34.64 -7.97 -37.19
CA PHE A 32 -35.19 -6.69 -36.75
C PHE A 32 -35.42 -5.72 -37.92
N ASN A 33 -34.42 -5.52 -38.78
CA ASN A 33 -34.54 -4.62 -39.94
C ASN A 33 -35.58 -5.10 -40.96
N TYR A 34 -35.74 -6.41 -41.13
CA TYR A 34 -36.76 -6.97 -42.01
C TYR A 34 -38.17 -6.72 -41.45
N GLU A 35 -38.39 -7.04 -40.17
CA GLU A 35 -39.69 -6.82 -39.52
C GLU A 35 -40.07 -5.33 -39.42
N LEU A 36 -39.10 -4.47 -39.14
CA LEU A 36 -39.32 -3.02 -39.08
C LEU A 36 -39.78 -2.46 -40.44
N ARG A 37 -39.23 -2.98 -41.53
CA ARG A 37 -39.49 -2.53 -42.91
C ARG A 37 -40.81 -3.07 -43.48
N GLU A 38 -41.17 -4.30 -43.15
CA GLU A 38 -42.38 -4.97 -43.69
C GLU A 38 -43.62 -4.78 -42.80
N ARG A 39 -43.47 -4.80 -41.48
CA ARG A 39 -44.60 -4.88 -40.52
C ARG A 39 -44.68 -3.71 -39.55
N GLY A 40 -43.75 -2.76 -39.66
CA GLY A 40 -43.69 -1.56 -38.85
C GLY A 40 -43.17 -1.78 -37.43
N LEU A 41 -43.07 -0.69 -36.68
CA LEU A 41 -42.30 -0.62 -35.42
C LEU A 41 -42.83 -1.54 -34.31
N VAL A 42 -44.13 -1.79 -34.27
CA VAL A 42 -44.75 -2.63 -33.22
C VAL A 42 -44.34 -4.11 -33.37
N ALA A 43 -44.20 -4.59 -34.60
CA ALA A 43 -43.82 -5.97 -34.88
C ALA A 43 -42.35 -6.25 -34.51
N ALA A 44 -41.47 -5.25 -34.65
CA ALA A 44 -40.04 -5.38 -34.40
C ALA A 44 -39.62 -5.22 -32.91
N LEU A 45 -40.55 -4.87 -32.01
CA LEU A 45 -40.28 -4.68 -30.58
C LEU A 45 -39.65 -5.90 -29.88
N PRO A 46 -40.09 -7.15 -30.12
CA PRO A 46 -39.51 -8.34 -29.47
C PRO A 46 -38.04 -8.53 -29.85
N GLU A 47 -37.69 -8.29 -31.12
CA GLU A 47 -36.31 -8.41 -31.62
C GLU A 47 -35.40 -7.31 -31.03
N LEU A 48 -35.94 -6.10 -30.84
CA LEU A 48 -35.25 -5.01 -30.13
C LEU A 48 -34.92 -5.41 -28.68
N ILE A 49 -35.88 -6.02 -27.98
CA ILE A 49 -35.71 -6.48 -26.59
C ILE A 49 -34.64 -7.56 -26.52
N GLY A 50 -34.65 -8.52 -27.46
CA GLY A 50 -33.61 -9.56 -27.57
C GLY A 50 -32.21 -8.97 -27.80
N MET A 51 -32.10 -7.95 -28.64
CA MET A 51 -30.83 -7.25 -28.89
C MET A 51 -30.31 -6.52 -27.65
N ILE A 52 -31.18 -5.82 -26.91
CA ILE A 52 -30.81 -5.15 -25.65
C ILE A 52 -30.38 -6.18 -24.59
N ALA A 53 -31.10 -7.30 -24.46
CA ALA A 53 -30.78 -8.37 -23.52
C ALA A 53 -29.39 -8.97 -23.77
N LEU A 54 -28.94 -9.05 -25.03
CA LEU A 54 -27.62 -9.54 -25.40
C LEU A 54 -26.50 -8.51 -25.13
N LEU A 55 -26.81 -7.21 -25.22
CA LEU A 55 -25.85 -6.14 -24.97
C LEU A 55 -25.59 -5.89 -23.46
N ILE A 56 -26.59 -6.07 -22.59
CA ILE A 56 -26.46 -5.87 -21.14
C ILE A 56 -25.27 -6.65 -20.54
N PRO A 57 -25.13 -7.98 -20.72
CA PRO A 57 -24.01 -8.72 -20.13
C PRO A 57 -22.66 -8.28 -20.71
N ILE A 58 -22.59 -7.89 -21.99
CA ILE A 58 -21.38 -7.38 -22.63
C ILE A 58 -20.95 -6.05 -21.98
N ILE A 59 -21.90 -5.14 -21.75
CA ILE A 59 -21.65 -3.86 -21.08
C ILE A 59 -21.19 -4.09 -19.64
N VAL A 60 -21.80 -5.04 -18.92
CA VAL A 60 -21.40 -5.42 -17.56
C VAL A 60 -19.97 -5.98 -17.56
N ILE A 61 -19.64 -6.90 -18.46
CA ILE A 61 -18.28 -7.46 -18.60
C ILE A 61 -17.27 -6.37 -18.93
N LEU A 62 -17.60 -5.44 -19.85
CA LEU A 62 -16.74 -4.34 -20.23
C LEU A 62 -16.45 -3.42 -19.03
N ARG A 63 -17.49 -3.08 -18.25
CA ARG A 63 -17.40 -2.22 -17.06
C ARG A 63 -16.67 -2.88 -15.90
N VAL A 64 -16.94 -4.15 -15.64
CA VAL A 64 -16.45 -4.86 -14.45
C VAL A 64 -15.07 -5.49 -14.66
N ILE A 65 -14.74 -5.91 -15.89
CA ILE A 65 -13.51 -6.68 -16.16
C ILE A 65 -12.54 -5.89 -17.05
N VAL A 66 -12.98 -5.41 -18.21
CA VAL A 66 -12.06 -4.83 -19.21
C VAL A 66 -11.55 -3.45 -18.80
N LEU A 67 -12.44 -2.56 -18.35
CA LEU A 67 -12.10 -1.20 -17.93
C LEU A 67 -11.08 -1.14 -16.78
N PRO A 68 -11.19 -1.94 -15.70
CA PRO A 68 -10.18 -1.99 -14.64
C PRO A 68 -8.80 -2.46 -15.12
N ILE A 69 -8.75 -3.49 -15.98
CA ILE A 69 -7.49 -4.05 -16.50
C ILE A 69 -6.74 -3.03 -17.37
N LEU A 70 -7.45 -2.35 -18.29
CA LEU A 70 -6.85 -1.29 -19.11
C LEU A 70 -6.38 -0.10 -18.25
N ARG A 71 -7.13 0.25 -17.20
CA ARG A 71 -6.76 1.33 -16.26
C ARG A 71 -5.50 0.98 -15.45
N SER A 72 -5.39 -0.26 -14.97
CA SER A 72 -4.22 -0.77 -14.23
C SER A 72 -2.92 -0.70 -15.04
N ASN A 73 -2.96 -1.07 -16.32
CA ASN A 73 -1.79 -1.02 -17.19
C ASN A 73 -1.30 0.40 -17.48
N SER A 74 -2.21 1.38 -17.59
CA SER A 74 -1.84 2.78 -17.87
C SER A 74 -1.15 3.47 -16.68
N LEU A 75 -1.52 3.11 -15.45
CA LEU A 75 -0.84 3.60 -14.24
C LEU A 75 0.52 2.92 -14.07
N SER A 76 0.63 1.64 -14.41
CA SER A 76 1.89 0.89 -14.29
C SER A 76 3.00 1.40 -15.25
N ALA A 77 2.61 2.04 -16.35
CA ALA A 77 3.56 2.56 -17.34
C ALA A 77 4.08 3.98 -17.01
N ASN A 78 3.25 4.85 -16.41
CA ASN A 78 3.55 6.28 -16.23
C ASN A 78 3.43 6.78 -14.77
N GLY A 79 3.19 5.90 -13.81
CA GLY A 79 2.98 6.28 -12.42
C GLY A 79 4.29 6.56 -11.67
N ILE A 80 4.25 7.53 -10.76
CA ILE A 80 5.36 7.85 -9.86
C ILE A 80 5.31 6.89 -8.67
N LYS A 81 6.40 6.15 -8.44
CA LYS A 81 6.58 5.29 -7.27
C LYS A 81 6.89 6.14 -6.04
N ASN A 82 6.14 5.95 -4.97
CA ASN A 82 6.32 6.68 -3.73
C ASN A 82 5.84 5.85 -2.53
N ILE A 83 5.82 6.47 -1.35
CA ILE A 83 5.34 5.87 -0.12
C ILE A 83 4.08 6.59 0.36
N GLY A 84 3.08 5.80 0.77
CA GLY A 84 1.90 6.28 1.47
C GLY A 84 1.95 5.82 2.92
N PHE A 85 1.51 6.67 3.84
CA PHE A 85 1.32 6.29 5.23
C PHE A 85 -0.16 6.03 5.47
N ILE A 86 -0.48 4.85 6.00
CA ILE A 86 -1.86 4.46 6.28
C ILE A 86 -2.45 5.40 7.31
N LYS A 87 -3.67 5.87 7.06
CA LYS A 87 -4.50 6.62 8.02
C LYS A 87 -5.67 5.79 8.52
N ASN A 88 -6.29 5.05 7.63
CA ASN A 88 -7.45 4.24 7.94
C ASN A 88 -7.59 3.08 6.94
N VAL A 89 -8.18 1.99 7.39
CA VAL A 89 -8.39 0.77 6.60
C VAL A 89 -9.80 0.28 6.86
N VAL A 90 -10.58 0.13 5.79
CA VAL A 90 -11.96 -0.35 5.86
C VAL A 90 -12.11 -1.55 4.95
N GLN A 91 -12.67 -2.65 5.45
CA GLN A 91 -12.99 -3.80 4.60
C GLN A 91 -14.16 -3.45 3.68
N THR A 92 -14.05 -3.79 2.40
CA THR A 92 -15.08 -3.51 1.38
C THR A 92 -16.19 -4.56 1.39
N GLY A 93 -16.00 -5.69 2.08
CA GLY A 93 -16.89 -6.84 2.04
C GLY A 93 -16.76 -7.69 0.76
N SER A 94 -15.92 -7.27 -0.20
CA SER A 94 -15.59 -8.09 -1.37
C SER A 94 -14.47 -9.07 -1.03
N THR A 95 -14.46 -10.22 -1.68
CA THR A 95 -13.38 -11.20 -1.58
C THR A 95 -13.03 -11.72 -2.97
N MET A 96 -11.75 -11.96 -3.22
CA MET A 96 -11.26 -12.57 -4.45
C MET A 96 -10.19 -13.59 -4.10
N ASN A 97 -10.35 -14.85 -4.50
CA ASN A 97 -9.41 -15.94 -4.18
C ASN A 97 -9.06 -16.04 -2.67
N ASN A 98 -10.07 -15.94 -1.79
CA ASN A 98 -9.90 -15.89 -0.32
C ASN A 98 -9.06 -14.72 0.21
N GLN A 99 -8.82 -13.70 -0.61
CA GLN A 99 -8.20 -12.45 -0.19
C GLN A 99 -9.31 -11.41 0.04
N PRO A 100 -9.43 -10.85 1.25
CA PRO A 100 -10.37 -9.77 1.52
C PRO A 100 -9.98 -8.49 0.78
N GLY A 101 -11.00 -7.82 0.23
CA GLY A 101 -10.89 -6.47 -0.30
C GLY A 101 -10.84 -5.46 0.84
N VAL A 102 -9.91 -4.53 0.74
CA VAL A 102 -9.73 -3.42 1.67
C VAL A 102 -9.62 -2.11 0.92
N LYS A 103 -10.23 -1.07 1.48
CA LYS A 103 -10.06 0.31 1.10
C LYS A 103 -9.15 0.97 2.13
N ILE A 104 -8.00 1.45 1.67
CA ILE A 104 -6.96 2.04 2.49
C ILE A 104 -6.90 3.53 2.18
N GLN A 105 -7.06 4.36 3.21
CA GLN A 105 -6.82 5.79 3.15
C GLN A 105 -5.36 6.06 3.50
N LEU A 106 -4.68 6.83 2.66
CA LEU A 106 -3.25 7.07 2.73
C LEU A 106 -2.97 8.56 2.78
N GLU A 107 -2.00 8.96 3.59
CA GLU A 107 -1.32 10.25 3.45
C GLU A 107 -0.07 10.03 2.62
N VAL A 108 -0.04 10.64 1.43
CA VAL A 108 1.10 10.56 0.51
C VAL A 108 1.89 11.85 0.64
N ILE A 109 3.21 11.71 0.74
CA ILE A 109 4.12 12.86 0.78
C ILE A 109 4.89 12.90 -0.54
N GLU A 110 4.74 13.99 -1.27
CA GLU A 110 5.41 14.21 -2.55
C GLU A 110 6.89 14.60 -2.35
N GLU A 111 7.67 14.60 -3.44
CA GLU A 111 9.10 14.93 -3.37
C GLU A 111 9.35 16.39 -2.97
N ASN A 112 8.44 17.30 -3.33
CA ASN A 112 8.43 18.69 -2.88
C ASN A 112 8.03 18.84 -1.39
N GLY A 113 7.63 17.75 -0.73
CA GLY A 113 7.20 17.72 0.66
C GLY A 113 5.72 18.08 0.89
N GLU A 114 4.95 18.35 -0.17
CA GLU A 114 3.50 18.50 -0.09
C GLU A 114 2.84 17.18 0.29
N ARG A 115 1.68 17.28 0.96
CA ARG A 115 0.92 16.13 1.42
C ARG A 115 -0.45 16.15 0.79
N PHE A 116 -0.92 14.97 0.36
CA PHE A 116 -2.29 14.81 -0.06
C PHE A 116 -2.87 13.50 0.48
N LEU A 117 -4.19 13.50 0.66
CA LEU A 117 -4.92 12.30 1.02
C LEU A 117 -5.30 11.53 -0.24
N GLY A 118 -5.03 10.24 -0.19
CA GLY A 118 -5.25 9.29 -1.25
C GLY A 118 -6.08 8.11 -0.76
N GLU A 119 -6.74 7.44 -1.70
CA GLU A 119 -7.45 6.19 -1.41
C GLU A 119 -6.99 5.12 -2.41
N VAL A 120 -6.76 3.91 -1.90
CA VAL A 120 -6.46 2.74 -2.71
C VAL A 120 -7.37 1.59 -2.29
N GLU A 121 -7.94 0.90 -3.26
CA GLU A 121 -8.68 -0.36 -3.04
C GLU A 121 -7.84 -1.51 -3.58
N THR A 122 -7.60 -2.51 -2.73
CA THR A 122 -6.79 -3.67 -3.09
C THR A 122 -7.26 -4.92 -2.35
N PHE A 123 -6.88 -6.09 -2.87
CA PHE A 123 -7.05 -7.36 -2.18
C PHE A 123 -5.73 -7.70 -1.48
N VAL A 124 -5.78 -8.06 -0.21
CA VAL A 124 -4.61 -8.38 0.60
C VAL A 124 -4.71 -9.78 1.18
N GLN A 125 -3.58 -10.40 1.50
CA GLN A 125 -3.61 -11.69 2.19
C GLN A 125 -4.13 -11.51 3.62
N LEU A 126 -4.77 -12.54 4.16
CA LEU A 126 -5.30 -12.49 5.53
C LEU A 126 -4.20 -12.21 6.57
N THR A 127 -2.99 -12.72 6.34
CA THR A 127 -1.80 -12.48 7.16
C THR A 127 -1.33 -11.02 7.09
N GLU A 128 -1.49 -10.37 5.94
CA GLU A 128 -1.06 -8.99 5.69
C GLU A 128 -1.94 -7.96 6.40
N LEU A 129 -3.20 -8.30 6.73
CA LEU A 129 -4.11 -7.40 7.45
C LEU A 129 -3.53 -6.89 8.77
N SER A 130 -2.70 -7.68 9.44
CA SER A 130 -2.07 -7.31 10.72
C SER A 130 -1.05 -6.17 10.58
N PHE A 131 -0.56 -5.92 9.37
CA PHE A 131 0.39 -4.84 9.05
C PHE A 131 -0.31 -3.57 8.53
N LEU A 132 -1.62 -3.63 8.26
CA LEU A 132 -2.40 -2.48 7.81
C LEU A 132 -2.88 -1.63 9.00
N LYS A 133 -1.95 -0.92 9.64
CA LYS A 133 -2.20 -0.07 10.81
C LYS A 133 -1.92 1.40 10.50
N ASP A 134 -2.56 2.30 11.23
CA ASP A 134 -2.28 3.73 11.13
C ASP A 134 -0.78 4.02 11.31
N GLY A 135 -0.24 4.89 10.46
CA GLY A 135 1.17 5.25 10.38
C GLY A 135 2.07 4.23 9.69
N TYR A 136 1.59 3.03 9.32
CA TYR A 136 2.44 2.06 8.61
C TYR A 136 2.67 2.53 7.16
N PRO A 137 3.91 2.43 6.67
CA PRO A 137 4.25 2.75 5.29
C PRO A 137 3.79 1.65 4.35
N ILE A 138 3.22 2.02 3.20
CA ILE A 138 2.89 1.12 2.10
C ILE A 138 3.48 1.67 0.80
N PRO A 139 4.14 0.84 -0.02
CA PRO A 139 4.64 1.27 -1.31
C PRO A 139 3.49 1.51 -2.28
N ILE A 140 3.47 2.67 -2.90
CA ILE A 140 2.42 3.06 -3.82
C ILE A 140 2.97 3.57 -5.13
N MET A 141 2.11 3.57 -6.13
CA MET A 141 2.31 4.27 -7.37
C MET A 141 1.09 5.16 -7.62
N TYR A 142 1.32 6.42 -7.97
CA TYR A 142 0.24 7.37 -8.26
C TYR A 142 0.48 8.13 -9.56
N ASN A 143 -0.61 8.63 -10.16
CA ASN A 143 -0.51 9.50 -11.33
C ASN A 143 -0.41 10.97 -10.88
N PRO A 144 0.65 11.72 -11.25
CA PRO A 144 0.82 13.11 -10.85
C PRO A 144 -0.26 14.05 -11.41
N GLU A 145 -0.77 13.80 -12.63
CA GLU A 145 -1.85 14.58 -13.25
C GLU A 145 -3.22 14.28 -12.60
N LYS A 146 -3.36 13.10 -11.98
CA LYS A 146 -4.60 12.68 -11.32
C LYS A 146 -4.31 11.94 -10.02
N LYS A 147 -4.06 12.72 -8.95
CA LYS A 147 -3.71 12.25 -7.60
C LYS A 147 -4.74 11.31 -6.94
N THR A 148 -5.97 11.22 -7.47
CA THR A 148 -6.98 10.23 -7.04
C THR A 148 -6.73 8.82 -7.57
N ARG A 149 -5.77 8.64 -8.47
CA ARG A 149 -5.39 7.33 -9.02
C ARG A 149 -4.12 6.85 -8.33
N ILE A 150 -4.31 6.02 -7.31
CA ILE A 150 -3.26 5.40 -6.53
C ILE A 150 -3.46 3.89 -6.57
N MET A 151 -2.35 3.16 -6.64
CA MET A 151 -2.32 1.71 -6.49
C MET A 151 -1.12 1.30 -5.63
N VAL A 152 -1.18 0.11 -5.05
CA VAL A 152 -0.02 -0.49 -4.38
C VAL A 152 1.02 -0.85 -5.44
N ASP A 153 2.29 -0.50 -5.20
CA ASP A 153 3.37 -0.82 -6.14
C ASP A 153 3.64 -2.33 -6.13
N PRO A 154 3.45 -3.05 -7.26
CA PRO A 154 3.65 -4.49 -7.30
C PRO A 154 5.12 -4.92 -7.31
N ASN A 155 6.06 -3.99 -7.54
CA ASN A 155 7.50 -4.28 -7.51
C ASN A 155 8.26 -3.11 -6.86
N PRO A 156 8.17 -2.98 -5.53
CA PRO A 156 8.79 -1.89 -4.79
C PRO A 156 10.32 -1.98 -4.79
N ASP A 157 10.98 -0.84 -4.98
CA ASP A 157 12.42 -0.70 -4.73
C ASP A 157 12.62 -0.49 -3.21
N LEU A 158 12.89 -1.58 -2.50
CA LEU A 158 12.92 -1.61 -1.04
C LEU A 158 13.95 -0.65 -0.44
N GLU A 159 15.11 -0.49 -1.08
CA GLU A 159 16.16 0.41 -0.59
C GLU A 159 15.72 1.87 -0.68
N LYS A 160 15.16 2.29 -1.84
CA LYS A 160 14.63 3.65 -2.00
C LYS A 160 13.45 3.95 -1.08
N LEU A 161 12.60 2.96 -0.84
CA LEU A 161 11.49 3.11 0.10
C LEU A 161 11.98 3.28 1.53
N GLN A 162 12.97 2.50 1.95
CA GLN A 162 13.56 2.66 3.27
C GLN A 162 14.24 4.04 3.42
N ASP A 163 14.94 4.52 2.39
CA ASP A 163 15.52 5.87 2.41
C ASP A 163 14.43 6.95 2.55
N LYS A 164 13.29 6.81 1.85
CA LYS A 164 12.13 7.71 2.00
C LYS A 164 11.52 7.62 3.41
N ILE A 165 11.36 6.43 3.98
CA ILE A 165 10.90 6.26 5.38
C ILE A 165 11.81 7.01 6.33
N ASP A 166 13.12 6.82 6.21
CA ASP A 166 14.08 7.42 7.13
C ASP A 166 14.04 8.94 7.04
N TYR A 167 13.94 9.47 5.82
CA TYR A 167 13.78 10.90 5.57
C TYR A 167 12.51 11.46 6.21
N TYR A 168 11.35 10.82 5.99
CA TYR A 168 10.09 11.29 6.55
C TYR A 168 10.01 11.11 8.07
N SER A 169 10.61 10.04 8.59
CA SER A 169 10.68 9.80 10.03
C SER A 169 11.48 10.88 10.73
N ALA A 170 12.64 11.27 10.18
CA ALA A 170 13.43 12.38 10.70
C ALA A 170 12.70 13.73 10.60
N LYS A 171 12.01 14.00 9.49
CA LYS A 171 11.22 15.24 9.33
C LYS A 171 10.05 15.34 10.31
N ASN A 172 9.43 14.20 10.66
CA ASN A 172 8.29 14.14 11.58
C ASN A 172 8.70 14.02 13.07
N ASP A 173 9.97 13.73 13.35
CA ASP A 173 10.55 13.61 14.70
C ASP A 173 11.87 14.41 14.79
N PRO A 174 11.78 15.77 14.84
CA PRO A 174 12.97 16.61 14.82
C PRO A 174 13.86 16.49 16.06
N THR A 175 13.33 15.98 17.18
CA THR A 175 14.09 15.77 18.41
C THR A 175 14.72 14.38 18.50
N GLY A 176 14.36 13.48 17.58
CA GLY A 176 14.91 12.15 17.46
C GLY A 176 16.16 12.06 16.56
N LEU A 177 16.38 10.88 15.98
CA LEU A 177 17.49 10.65 15.05
C LEU A 177 17.27 11.38 13.74
N THR A 178 18.31 12.06 13.30
CA THR A 178 18.42 12.67 11.97
C THR A 178 18.42 11.60 10.87
N TYR A 179 18.19 12.03 9.63
CA TYR A 179 18.23 11.14 8.46
C TYR A 179 19.58 10.42 8.32
N GLU A 180 20.69 11.14 8.47
CA GLU A 180 22.03 10.55 8.36
C GLU A 180 22.31 9.55 9.48
N GLU A 181 21.89 9.83 10.72
CA GLU A 181 22.07 8.90 11.84
C GLU A 181 21.23 7.63 11.65
N ARG A 182 20.00 7.73 11.13
CA ARG A 182 19.18 6.55 10.78
C ARG A 182 19.85 5.69 9.70
N ARG A 183 20.41 6.35 8.68
CA ARG A 183 21.16 5.69 7.61
C ARG A 183 22.44 5.02 8.13
N GLU A 184 23.14 5.67 9.05
CA GLU A 184 24.34 5.14 9.71
C GLU A 184 24.01 3.92 10.58
N ILE A 185 22.94 3.98 11.39
CA ILE A 185 22.43 2.82 12.16
C ILE A 185 22.10 1.66 11.22
N ARG A 186 21.46 1.92 10.08
CA ARG A 186 21.09 0.86 9.13
C ARG A 186 22.31 0.16 8.53
N ARG A 187 23.37 0.91 8.24
CA ARG A 187 24.59 0.41 7.57
C ARG A 187 25.59 -0.21 8.53
N ASN A 188 25.80 0.44 9.68
CA ASN A 188 26.91 0.15 10.59
C ASN A 188 26.43 -0.20 12.01
N GLY A 189 25.13 -0.15 12.26
CA GLY A 189 24.59 -0.36 13.59
C GLY A 189 24.81 -1.78 14.11
N LYS A 190 24.94 -1.87 15.43
CA LYS A 190 25.04 -3.13 16.17
C LYS A 190 23.83 -3.28 17.06
N THR A 191 23.29 -4.50 17.11
CA THR A 191 22.14 -4.82 17.95
C THR A 191 22.62 -5.20 19.34
N ALA A 192 21.94 -4.71 20.37
CA ALA A 192 22.15 -5.09 21.75
C ALA A 192 20.82 -5.19 22.50
N THR A 193 20.81 -6.01 23.54
CA THR A 193 19.72 -6.04 24.52
C THR A 193 20.01 -5.03 25.61
N ALA A 194 19.10 -4.09 25.82
CA ALA A 194 19.27 -3.00 26.76
C ALA A 194 18.22 -3.04 27.87
N LEU A 195 18.65 -2.71 29.08
CA LEU A 195 17.80 -2.47 30.24
C LEU A 195 17.33 -1.02 30.23
N ILE A 196 16.03 -0.80 30.37
CA ILE A 196 15.46 0.54 30.53
C ILE A 196 15.65 0.97 31.98
N GLU A 197 16.50 1.97 32.22
CA GLU A 197 16.78 2.48 33.56
C GLU A 197 15.80 3.59 33.95
N GLU A 198 15.48 4.48 33.01
CA GLU A 198 14.64 5.65 33.29
C GLU A 198 13.77 6.01 32.08
N LEU A 199 12.53 6.40 32.35
CA LEU A 199 11.60 6.97 31.38
C LEU A 199 11.10 8.30 31.94
N LYS A 200 11.56 9.42 31.36
CA LYS A 200 11.15 10.76 31.79
C LYS A 200 10.28 11.40 30.71
N PRO A 201 8.99 11.64 30.99
CA PRO A 201 8.16 12.42 30.08
C PRO A 201 8.63 13.87 30.05
N MET A 202 8.82 14.40 28.85
CA MET A 202 9.30 15.78 28.66
C MET A 202 8.14 16.73 28.41
N ASN A 203 7.58 16.72 27.20
CA ASN A 203 6.46 17.56 26.81
C ASN A 203 5.53 16.79 25.87
N ASN A 204 4.26 17.20 25.82
CA ASN A 204 3.30 16.68 24.87
C ASN A 204 3.21 17.66 23.70
N SER A 205 3.96 17.41 22.63
CA SER A 205 3.95 18.26 21.44
C SER A 205 3.11 17.60 20.35
N MET A 206 2.03 18.25 19.91
CA MET A 206 1.15 17.79 18.83
C MET A 206 0.54 16.38 19.03
N GLY A 207 0.18 16.01 20.26
CA GLY A 207 -0.47 14.72 20.56
C GLY A 207 0.45 13.51 20.51
N LYS A 208 1.77 13.73 20.40
CA LYS A 208 2.80 12.69 20.54
C LYS A 208 3.57 12.93 21.83
N THR A 209 3.75 11.87 22.61
CA THR A 209 4.49 11.94 23.88
C THR A 209 5.98 11.92 23.60
N GLU A 210 6.65 13.01 23.92
CA GLU A 210 8.11 13.06 23.92
C GLU A 210 8.64 12.44 25.22
N LEU A 211 9.48 11.42 25.09
CA LEU A 211 10.13 10.76 26.20
C LEU A 211 11.64 10.90 26.10
N GLN A 212 12.27 11.20 27.22
CA GLN A 212 13.68 10.94 27.43
C GLN A 212 13.81 9.54 28.03
N VAL A 213 14.57 8.69 27.35
CA VAL A 213 14.76 7.28 27.71
C VAL A 213 16.24 7.05 28.00
N SER A 214 16.52 6.56 29.20
CA SER A 214 17.86 6.13 29.61
C SER A 214 17.92 4.62 29.62
N VAL A 215 18.95 4.07 28.97
CA VAL A 215 19.18 2.63 28.84
C VAL A 215 20.60 2.26 29.25
N SER A 216 20.77 1.05 29.74
CA SER A 216 22.08 0.42 29.92
C SER A 216 22.18 -0.89 29.16
N PHE A 217 23.31 -1.12 28.49
CA PHE A 217 23.55 -2.32 27.70
C PHE A 217 25.04 -2.63 27.60
N LYS A 218 25.35 -3.87 27.23
CA LYS A 218 26.72 -4.24 26.87
C LYS A 218 26.98 -3.96 25.41
N SER A 219 28.01 -3.19 25.13
CA SER A 219 28.48 -2.96 23.76
C SER A 219 29.16 -4.21 23.21
N TYR A 220 29.38 -4.22 21.90
CA TYR A 220 30.06 -5.28 21.16
C TYR A 220 31.47 -5.58 21.67
N ASP A 221 32.16 -4.59 22.22
CA ASP A 221 33.48 -4.72 22.84
C ASP A 221 33.44 -5.21 24.31
N GLY A 222 32.24 -5.45 24.85
CA GLY A 222 32.00 -5.90 26.21
C GLY A 222 31.92 -4.79 27.26
N SER A 223 32.06 -3.53 26.86
CA SER A 223 31.92 -2.38 27.76
C SER A 223 30.47 -2.18 28.21
N ASP A 224 30.29 -1.77 29.47
CA ASP A 224 28.99 -1.39 30.00
C ASP A 224 28.69 0.06 29.62
N ILE A 225 27.66 0.24 28.81
CA ILE A 225 27.25 1.54 28.26
C ILE A 225 25.99 2.00 28.97
N LYS A 226 25.97 3.30 29.29
CA LYS A 226 24.75 4.04 29.66
C LYS A 226 24.50 5.12 28.63
N ALA A 227 23.32 5.09 28.02
CA ALA A 227 22.95 6.02 26.97
C ALA A 227 21.58 6.62 27.27
N THR A 228 21.44 7.93 27.02
CA THR A 228 20.17 8.64 27.18
C THR A 228 19.82 9.33 25.88
N ARG A 229 18.57 9.19 25.44
CA ARG A 229 18.09 9.82 24.22
C ARG A 229 16.66 10.33 24.40
N THR A 230 16.38 11.49 23.81
CA THR A 230 15.02 12.01 23.66
C THR A 230 14.43 11.58 22.32
N MET A 231 13.17 11.15 22.31
CA MET A 231 12.45 10.77 21.10
C MET A 231 10.94 10.88 21.26
N LEU A 232 10.25 11.08 20.13
CA LEU A 232 8.80 10.92 20.08
C LEU A 232 8.41 9.44 20.10
N CYS A 233 7.57 9.06 21.06
CA CYS A 233 7.09 7.70 21.19
C CYS A 233 5.71 7.55 20.56
N ASN A 234 5.56 6.58 19.65
CA ASN A 234 4.24 6.14 19.20
C ASN A 234 3.64 5.15 20.22
N LYS A 235 2.34 4.87 20.11
CA LYS A 235 1.62 4.00 21.05
C LYS A 235 2.25 2.60 21.17
N GLU A 236 2.70 2.03 20.04
CA GLU A 236 3.32 0.70 20.03
C GLU A 236 4.63 0.65 20.82
N LEU A 237 5.48 1.67 20.67
CA LEU A 237 6.73 1.77 21.40
C LEU A 237 6.47 2.05 22.89
N MET A 238 5.47 2.90 23.21
CA MET A 238 5.06 3.16 24.60
C MET A 238 4.66 1.88 25.35
N GLU A 239 3.94 0.96 24.70
CA GLU A 239 3.53 -0.30 25.33
C GLU A 239 4.71 -1.24 25.63
N LYS A 240 5.82 -1.11 24.88
CA LYS A 240 7.05 -1.91 25.04
C LYS A 240 8.05 -1.29 26.01
N LEU A 241 7.98 0.01 26.25
CA LEU A 241 8.92 0.72 27.14
C LEU A 241 8.43 0.67 28.59
N GLN A 242 9.08 -0.17 29.40
CA GLN A 242 8.83 -0.27 30.84
C GLN A 242 10.14 -0.14 31.60
N ILE A 243 10.17 0.66 32.67
CA ILE A 243 11.34 0.75 33.56
C ILE A 243 11.65 -0.64 34.12
N GLY A 244 12.91 -1.06 34.06
CA GLY A 244 13.37 -2.41 34.41
C GLY A 244 13.15 -3.46 33.31
N GLY A 245 12.50 -3.10 32.20
CA GLY A 245 12.28 -3.98 31.05
C GLY A 245 13.52 -4.12 30.17
N LEU A 246 13.66 -5.27 29.52
CA LEU A 246 14.69 -5.52 28.50
C LEU A 246 14.11 -5.30 27.11
N VAL A 247 14.85 -4.58 26.25
CA VAL A 247 14.45 -4.26 24.89
C VAL A 247 15.61 -4.41 23.92
N GLU A 248 15.30 -4.81 22.68
CA GLU A 248 16.28 -4.83 21.60
C GLU A 248 16.44 -3.42 21.01
N LEU A 249 17.67 -2.94 20.96
CA LEU A 249 18.03 -1.70 20.27
C LEU A 249 19.15 -1.93 19.27
N THR A 250 19.29 -1.02 18.32
CA THR A 250 20.44 -0.93 17.43
C THR A 250 21.12 0.41 17.63
N TYR A 251 22.42 0.43 17.85
CA TYR A 251 23.21 1.63 18.14
C TYR A 251 24.40 1.76 17.19
N ILE A 252 24.98 2.96 17.10
CA ILE A 252 26.21 3.21 16.34
C ILE A 252 27.40 3.05 17.30
N PRO A 253 28.35 2.12 17.06
CA PRO A 253 29.56 2.01 17.86
C PRO A 253 30.36 3.32 17.88
N GLY A 254 30.73 3.81 19.07
CA GLY A 254 31.39 5.10 19.29
C GLY A 254 30.46 6.31 19.34
N LYS A 255 29.15 6.12 19.15
CA LYS A 255 28.09 7.13 19.33
C LYS A 255 26.87 6.46 19.97
N GLU A 256 27.06 5.86 21.13
CA GLU A 256 26.08 4.98 21.77
C GLU A 256 24.77 5.68 22.15
N GLU A 257 24.77 7.00 22.30
CA GLU A 257 23.57 7.83 22.48
C GLU A 257 22.66 7.85 21.23
N LYS A 258 23.19 7.42 20.07
CA LYS A 258 22.47 7.29 18.80
C LYS A 258 22.00 5.86 18.63
N PHE A 259 20.92 5.52 19.35
CA PHE A 259 20.29 4.20 19.25
C PHE A 259 18.84 4.27 18.78
N ALA A 260 18.35 3.22 18.14
CA ALA A 260 16.97 3.03 17.73
C ALA A 260 16.43 1.71 18.29
N PHE A 261 15.23 1.74 18.87
CA PHE A 261 14.54 0.52 19.29
C PHE A 261 14.02 -0.24 18.08
N LYS A 262 14.07 -1.57 18.15
CA LYS A 262 13.50 -2.42 17.11
C LYS A 262 11.97 -2.38 17.19
N THR A 263 11.34 -1.75 16.21
CA THR A 263 9.88 -1.73 16.05
C THR A 263 9.47 -2.71 14.96
N SER A 264 8.19 -3.10 14.89
CA SER A 264 7.69 -3.95 13.79
C SER A 264 7.58 -3.22 12.45
N VAL A 265 7.85 -1.91 12.40
CA VAL A 265 7.91 -1.14 11.16
C VAL A 265 9.31 -1.28 10.54
N ASN A 266 9.59 -2.44 9.98
CA ASN A 266 10.75 -2.64 9.11
C ASN A 266 10.23 -3.26 7.81
N ILE A 267 10.41 -2.56 6.67
CA ILE A 267 9.93 -3.08 5.37
C ILE A 267 10.62 -4.41 5.03
N SER A 268 11.80 -4.70 5.60
CA SER A 268 12.50 -5.97 5.34
C SER A 268 11.71 -7.24 5.72
N ASN A 269 10.63 -7.10 6.48
CA ASN A 269 9.77 -8.20 6.91
C ASN A 269 8.41 -8.25 6.19
N MET A 270 8.17 -7.38 5.20
CA MET A 270 6.97 -7.41 4.32
C MET A 270 7.24 -8.18 3.04
#